data_AF-A9WVI3-F1
#
_entry.id   AF-A9WVI3-F1
#
_cell.length_a   1.000
_cell.length_b   1.000
_cell.length_c   1.000
_cell.angle_alpha   90.00
_cell.angle_beta   90.00
_cell.angle_gamma   90.00
#
_symmetry.space_group_name_H-M   'P 1'
#
loop_
_entity.id
_entity.type
_entity.pdbx_description
1 polymer ?
#
loop_
_entity_poly.entity_id
_entity_poly.type
_entity_poly.pdbx_seq_one_letter_code
_entity_poly.pdbx_strand_id
1 'polypeptide(L)' 'MIGVLGVRIWVQNKVDFGNPVNLTTAAVALIIGIANYTWNIGDLQFAGIALGTAAALVIYHGMHSLTKLRSSFSTL' A
#
# COMPACT_ATOMS: atom_id res chain seq x y z
N MET A 1 7.48 2.84 17.63
CA MET A 1 8.73 3.17 16.89
C MET A 1 8.84 2.49 15.53
N ILE A 2 8.16 1.36 15.26
CA ILE A 2 8.31 0.59 14.01
C ILE A 2 7.92 1.34 12.72
N GLY A 3 6.98 2.29 12.78
CA GLY A 3 6.57 3.09 11.61
C GLY A 3 7.70 3.97 11.06
N VAL A 4 8.53 4.56 11.93
CA VAL A 4 9.66 5.41 11.51
C VAL A 4 10.75 4.59 10.83
N LEU A 5 10.97 3.35 11.28
CA LEU A 5 11.89 2.40 10.63
C LEU A 5 11.44 2.05 9.20
N GLY A 6 10.14 1.86 8.98
CA GLY A 6 9.58 1.60 7.64
C GLY A 6 9.82 2.76 6.67
N VAL A 7 9.57 4.00 7.11
CA VAL A 7 9.86 5.20 6.31
C VAL A 7 11.35 5.28 5.98
N ARG A 8 12.22 4.96 6.94
CA ARG A 8 13.67 4.95 6.73
C ARG A 8 14.09 3.97 5.63
N ILE A 9 13.49 2.77 5.56
CA ILE A 9 13.76 1.79 4.51
C ILE A 9 13.37 2.35 3.14
N TRP A 10 12.21 3.01 3.00
CA TRP A 10 11.80 3.61 1.73
C TRP A 10 12.75 4.72 1.26
N VAL A 11 13.18 5.57 2.18
CA VAL A 11 14.17 6.62 1.89
C VAL A 11 15.52 6.00 1.50
N GLN A 12 15.98 4.99 2.23
CA GLN A 12 17.23 4.28 1.92
C GLN A 12 17.17 3.56 0.56
N ASN A 13 16.00 3.03 0.18
CA ASN A 13 15.77 2.38 -1.11
C ASN A 13 15.42 3.36 -2.24
N LYS A 14 15.53 4.68 -2.00
CA LYS A 14 15.27 5.74 -2.97
C LYS A 14 13.87 5.63 -3.61
N VAL A 15 12.85 5.32 -2.80
CA VAL A 15 11.46 5.31 -3.26
C VAL A 15 11.08 6.73 -3.69
N ASP A 16 10.67 6.87 -4.96
CA ASP A 16 10.20 8.14 -5.50
C ASP A 16 8.74 8.38 -5.10
N PHE A 17 8.51 9.28 -4.13
CA PHE A 17 7.18 9.72 -3.71
C PHE A 17 6.59 10.80 -4.61
N GLY A 18 7.32 11.29 -5.62
CA GLY A 18 6.76 12.12 -6.69
C GLY A 18 5.88 11.31 -7.65
N ASN A 19 6.11 10.00 -7.75
CA ASN A 19 5.23 9.09 -8.47
C ASN A 19 3.92 8.88 -7.68
N PRO A 20 2.74 9.24 -8.26
CA PRO A 20 1.44 9.09 -7.60
C PRO A 20 1.17 7.66 -7.09
N VAL A 21 1.70 6.63 -7.77
CA VAL A 21 1.51 5.22 -7.37
C VAL A 21 2.20 4.93 -6.03
N ASN A 22 3.42 5.40 -5.86
CA ASN A 22 4.18 5.19 -4.63
C ASN A 22 3.61 6.05 -3.49
N LEU A 23 3.23 7.30 -3.79
CA LEU A 23 2.64 8.21 -2.83
C LEU A 23 1.32 7.69 -2.26
N THR A 24 0.41 7.25 -3.14
CA THR A 24 -0.89 6.70 -2.73
C THR A 24 -0.74 5.40 -1.94
N THR A 25 0.17 4.52 -2.35
CA THR A 25 0.46 3.27 -1.61
C THR A 25 0.99 3.57 -0.20
N ALA A 26 1.93 4.51 -0.08
CA ALA A 26 2.49 4.91 1.21
C ALA A 26 1.44 5.60 2.12
N ALA A 27 0.60 6.47 1.55
CA ALA A 27 -0.45 7.16 2.27
C ALA A 27 -1.49 6.18 2.82
N VAL A 28 -1.95 5.21 2.02
CA VAL A 28 -2.94 4.23 2.47
C VAL A 28 -2.35 3.28 3.52
N ALA A 29 -1.11 2.81 3.35
CA ALA A 29 -0.43 2.00 4.35
C ALA A 29 -0.32 2.73 5.71
N LEU A 30 -0.04 4.04 5.69
CA LEU A 30 0.02 4.87 6.89
C LEU A 30 -1.36 5.04 7.54
N ILE A 31 -2.40 5.34 6.76
CA ILE A 31 -3.77 5.53 7.27
C ILE A 31 -4.27 4.26 7.97
N ILE A 32 -4.08 3.09 7.36
CA ILE A 32 -4.52 1.80 7.93
C ILE A 32 -3.71 1.47 9.20
N GLY A 33 -2.40 1.77 9.19
CA GLY A 33 -1.54 1.57 10.35
C GLY A 33 -1.91 2.46 11.55
N ILE A 34 -2.29 3.72 11.31
CA ILE A 34 -2.70 4.66 12.37
C ILE A 34 -4.10 4.36 12.89
N ALA A 35 -5.03 3.97 12.02
CA ALA A 35 -6.43 3.75 12.39
C ALA A 35 -6.65 2.52 13.31
N ASN A 36 -5.61 1.71 13.54
CA ASN A 36 -5.66 0.48 14.35
C ASN A 36 -6.88 -0.40 14.03
N TYR A 37 -7.19 -0.51 12.74
CA TYR A 37 -8.33 -1.31 12.28
C TYR A 37 -8.14 -2.75 12.73
N THR A 38 -9.16 -3.27 13.40
CA THR A 38 -9.25 -4.68 13.78
C THR A 38 -10.43 -5.27 13.04
N TRP A 39 -10.17 -6.27 12.21
CA TRP A 39 -11.21 -6.97 11.48
C TRP A 39 -11.29 -8.41 11.98
N ASN A 40 -12.45 -8.77 12.51
CA ASN A 40 -12.70 -10.12 13.02
C ASN A 40 -13.51 -10.91 11.98
N ILE A 41 -13.00 -12.08 11.58
CA ILE A 41 -13.70 -13.04 10.72
C ILE A 41 -13.81 -14.35 11.49
N GLY A 42 -15.00 -14.62 12.03
CA GLY A 42 -15.20 -15.74 12.96
C GLY A 42 -14.33 -15.58 14.21
N ASP A 43 -13.44 -16.54 14.45
CA ASP A 43 -12.51 -16.56 15.59
C ASP A 43 -11.13 -15.95 15.26
N LEU A 44 -10.92 -15.49 14.02
CA LEU A 44 -9.66 -14.91 13.56
C LEU A 44 -9.71 -13.39 13.64
N GLN A 45 -8.81 -12.80 14.42
CA GLN A 45 -8.63 -11.36 14.53
C GLN A 45 -7.46 -10.87 13.68
N PHE A 46 -7.76 -10.10 12.64
CA PHE A 46 -6.75 -9.41 11.83
C PHE A 46 -6.50 -8.02 12.41
N ALA A 47 -5.31 -7.84 13.00
CA ALA A 47 -4.86 -6.56 13.50
C ALA A 47 -4.39 -5.61 12.38
N GLY A 48 -4.23 -4.33 12.71
CA GLY A 48 -3.98 -3.26 11.73
C GLY A 48 -2.76 -3.45 10.83
N ILE A 49 -1.72 -4.17 11.28
CA ILE A 49 -0.54 -4.47 10.45
C ILE A 49 -0.90 -5.43 9.31
N ALA A 50 -1.66 -6.50 9.60
CA ALA A 50 -2.04 -7.49 8.58
C ALA A 50 -2.93 -6.86 7.50
N LEU A 51 -3.89 -6.03 7.93
CA LEU A 51 -4.76 -5.28 7.02
C LEU A 51 -3.98 -4.24 6.22
N GLY A 52 -3.02 -3.55 6.85
CA GLY A 52 -2.14 -2.58 6.19
C GLY A 52 -1.29 -3.21 5.10
N THR A 53 -0.70 -4.38 5.34
CA THR A 53 0.07 -5.12 4.34
C THR A 53 -0.81 -5.60 3.19
N ALA A 54 -1.99 -6.15 3.49
CA ALA A 54 -2.92 -6.61 2.46
C ALA A 54 -3.38 -5.45 1.55
N ALA A 55 -3.74 -4.31 2.13
CA ALA A 55 -4.13 -3.12 1.38
C ALA A 55 -2.99 -2.56 0.53
N ALA A 56 -1.76 -2.49 1.07
CA ALA A 56 -0.60 -2.05 0.30
C ALA A 56 -0.35 -2.92 -0.94
N LEU A 57 -0.47 -4.25 -0.79
CA LEU A 57 -0.34 -5.18 -1.91
C LEU A 57 -1.45 -5.01 -2.94
N VAL A 58 -2.71 -4.94 -2.50
CA VAL A 58 -3.87 -4.79 -3.39
C VAL A 58 -3.79 -3.49 -4.19
N ILE A 59 -3.40 -2.39 -3.55
CA ILE A 59 -3.30 -1.08 -4.20
C ILE A 59 -2.15 -1.06 -5.22
N TYR A 60 -0.98 -1.58 -4.84
CA TYR A 60 0.16 -1.64 -5.75
C TYR A 60 -0.15 -2.50 -6.98
N HIS A 61 -0.68 -3.71 -6.76
CA HIS A 61 -1.01 -4.63 -7.86
C HIS A 61 -2.18 -4.14 -8.70
N GLY A 62 -3.20 -3.53 -8.07
CA GLY A 62 -4.34 -2.94 -8.74
C GLY A 62 -3.93 -1.79 -9.65
N MET A 63 -3.15 -0.84 -9.14
CA MET A 63 -2.66 0.27 -9.95
C MET A 63 -1.70 -0.18 -11.05
N HIS A 64 -0.83 -1.16 -10.79
CA HIS A 64 0.05 -1.69 -11.82
C HIS A 64 -0.74 -2.42 -12.94
N SER A 65 -1.76 -3.20 -12.56
CA SER A 65 -2.63 -3.91 -13.52
C SER A 65 -3.48 -2.94 -14.34
N LEU A 66 -4.03 -1.89 -13.72
CA LEU A 66 -4.79 -0.83 -14.41
C LEU A 66 -3.91 -0.05 -15.38
N THR A 67 -2.66 0.22 -15.00
CA THR A 67 -1.70 0.91 -15.89
C THR A 67 -1.33 0.04 -17.09
N LYS A 68 -1.15 -1.28 -16.89
CA LYS A 68 -0.88 -2.25 -17.95
C LYS A 68 -2.07 -2.43 -18.91
N LEU A 69 -3.30 -2.40 -18.39
CA LEU A 69 -4.52 -2.45 -19.21
C LEU A 69 -4.70 -1.16 -20.02
N ARG A 70 -4.38 0.01 -19.44
CA ARG A 70 -4.49 1.30 -20.13
C ARG A 70 -3.46 1.46 -21.26
N SER A 71 -2.25 0.92 -21.13
CA SER A 71 -1.28 0.93 -22.23
C SER A 71 -1.70 0.06 -23.42
N SER A 72 -2.55 -0.95 -23.21
CA SER A 72 -3.07 -1.80 -24.29
C SER A 72 -4.17 -1.14 -25.13
N PHE A 73 -4.82 -0.09 -24.62
CA PHE A 73 -5.94 0.58 -25.31
C PHE A 73 -5.50 1.81 -26.13
N SER A 74 -4.25 2.29 -25.97
CA SER A 74 -3.76 3.48 -26.69
C SER A 74 -3.11 3.14 -28.05
N THR A 75 -3.04 1.87 -28.43
CA THR A 75 -2.45 1.40 -29.70
C THR A 75 -3.50 0.94 -30.73
N LEU A 76 -4.78 1.24 -30.50
CA LEU A 76 -5.87 1.09 -31.47
C LEU A 76 -6.52 2.46 -31.70
#